data_AF-A0AAD6JWV0-F1
#
_entry.id   AF-A0AAD6JWV0-F1
#
_cell.length_a   1.000
_cell.length_b   1.000
_cell.length_c   1.000
_cell.angle_alpha   90.00
_cell.angle_beta   90.00
_cell.angle_gamma   90.00
#
_symmetry.space_group_name_H-M   'P 1'
#
loop_
_entity.id
_entity.type
_entity.pdbx_description
1 polymer ?
#
loop_
_entity_poly.entity_id
_entity_poly.type
_entity_poly.pdbx_seq_one_letter_code
_entity_poly.pdbx_strand_id
1 'polypeptide(L)'
;MLTESSRNPVAAIVEKEAGWLLLSSLLSSMPKQELEDQVFDILSLWATLFSGNPEREIQKIEDLASRICVWSAAVDALTSFVRCFISPNAANNGILLQPVMVYLSSALSYILLLQRKELPNIKPAIDIFIIRTLMAYRALPDSMAYKSDHTQIIQLCTFPFRDAARCEESSCLRLLLDKRDAWLGPWIPGRDWFEDEVRAFQGGKDGLMPCVWDNEPSSFPLPETINKMLVNQMLLCFGIMFASQDSSGMLMLLGMVEQCLKAGKKQSWHEASVTNICVGLLAGLKALIALRPQPLGPEILHGAQAIFQSILAEGDICASQRRASSEGLGLLARLGNDIFTAKMTSCFLVTFLGQQISTMLAQLPLHLAAFIAGE
;
A
#
# COMPACT_ATOMS: atom_id res chain seq x y z
N MET A 1 -0.37 -10.16 32.84
CA MET A 1 -0.90 -9.08 31.96
C MET A 1 -1.85 -9.63 30.90
N LEU A 2 -1.40 -10.57 30.05
CA LEU A 2 -2.27 -11.13 29.00
C LEU A 2 -3.22 -12.24 29.50
N THR A 3 -2.74 -13.06 30.44
CA THR A 3 -3.46 -14.24 30.96
C THR A 3 -4.26 -13.95 32.24
N GLU A 4 -3.71 -13.13 33.14
CA GLU A 4 -4.35 -12.74 34.39
C GLU A 4 -5.03 -11.38 34.26
N SER A 5 -6.29 -11.27 34.69
CA SER A 5 -7.06 -10.03 34.70
C SER A 5 -7.02 -9.34 36.05
N SER A 6 -6.65 -8.06 36.09
CA SER A 6 -6.84 -7.19 37.25
C SER A 6 -8.30 -7.15 37.71
N ARG A 7 -8.52 -6.97 39.03
CA ARG A 7 -9.86 -6.83 39.61
C ARG A 7 -10.59 -5.57 39.14
N ASN A 8 -9.85 -4.56 38.67
CA ASN A 8 -10.42 -3.34 38.11
C ASN A 8 -10.60 -3.51 36.58
N PRO A 9 -11.84 -3.45 36.06
CA PRO A 9 -12.12 -3.71 34.64
C PRO A 9 -11.46 -2.69 33.70
N VAL A 10 -11.35 -1.42 34.09
CA VAL A 10 -10.69 -0.37 33.29
C VAL A 10 -9.19 -0.61 33.25
N ALA A 11 -8.58 -0.89 34.40
CA ALA A 11 -7.15 -1.21 34.48
C ALA A 11 -6.83 -2.49 33.67
N ALA A 12 -7.70 -3.50 33.73
CA ALA A 12 -7.52 -4.76 33.00
C ALA A 12 -7.49 -4.58 31.48
N ILE A 13 -8.23 -3.61 30.92
CA ILE A 13 -8.20 -3.31 29.47
C ILE A 13 -6.84 -2.68 29.10
N VAL A 14 -6.41 -1.68 29.86
CA VAL A 14 -5.14 -0.98 29.63
C VAL A 14 -3.94 -1.92 29.82
N GLU A 15 -3.95 -2.76 30.86
CA GLU A 15 -2.93 -3.78 31.10
C GLU A 15 -2.86 -4.79 29.95
N LYS A 16 -4.00 -5.18 29.37
CA LYS A 16 -4.02 -6.07 28.20
C LYS A 16 -3.42 -5.40 26.98
N GLU A 17 -3.81 -4.16 26.69
CA GLU A 17 -3.23 -3.39 25.58
C GLU A 17 -1.70 -3.26 25.74
N ALA A 18 -1.24 -2.83 26.92
CA ALA A 18 0.19 -2.71 27.22
C ALA A 18 0.91 -4.07 27.11
N GLY A 19 0.27 -5.16 27.56
CA GLY A 19 0.81 -6.52 27.42
C GLY A 19 1.06 -6.91 25.96
N TRP A 20 0.16 -6.56 25.04
CA TRP A 20 0.36 -6.81 23.62
C TRP A 20 1.46 -5.96 23.01
N LEU A 21 1.55 -4.68 23.36
CA LEU A 21 2.61 -3.79 22.90
C LEU A 21 4.00 -4.24 23.38
N LEU A 22 4.09 -4.71 24.62
CA LEU A 22 5.31 -5.30 25.18
C LEU A 22 5.69 -6.59 24.46
N LEU A 23 4.72 -7.47 24.18
CA LEU A 23 4.97 -8.68 23.40
C LEU A 23 5.45 -8.35 21.98
N SER A 24 4.83 -7.37 21.29
CA SER A 24 5.26 -6.90 19.97
C SER A 24 6.72 -6.42 19.99
N SER A 25 7.07 -5.64 21.01
CA SER A 25 8.43 -5.10 21.21
C SER A 25 9.44 -6.22 21.49
N LEU A 26 9.09 -7.19 22.33
CA LEU A 26 9.92 -8.34 22.66
C LEU A 26 10.18 -9.21 21.43
N LEU A 27 9.13 -9.55 20.68
CA LEU A 27 9.22 -10.33 19.45
C LEU A 27 10.07 -9.66 18.35
N SER A 28 10.06 -8.32 18.32
CA SER A 28 10.84 -7.54 17.36
C SER A 28 12.32 -7.39 17.76
N SER A 29 12.65 -7.58 19.03
CA SER A 29 13.98 -7.27 19.58
C SER A 29 14.77 -8.51 20.00
N MET A 30 14.10 -9.60 20.35
CA MET A 30 14.77 -10.84 20.77
C MET A 30 15.17 -11.71 19.59
N PRO A 31 16.33 -12.39 19.65
CA PRO A 31 16.71 -13.40 18.67
C PRO A 31 15.71 -14.54 18.63
N LYS A 32 15.37 -15.01 17.42
CA LYS A 32 14.42 -16.13 17.21
C LYS A 32 14.77 -17.36 18.04
N GLN A 33 16.05 -17.66 18.18
CA GLN A 33 16.57 -18.84 18.88
C GLN A 33 16.21 -18.87 20.37
N GLU A 34 16.07 -17.71 21.01
CA GLU A 34 15.72 -17.62 22.43
C GLU A 34 14.25 -17.93 22.69
N LEU A 35 13.42 -17.83 21.65
CA LEU A 35 11.97 -17.99 21.74
C LEU A 35 11.46 -19.25 21.05
N GLU A 36 12.34 -20.03 20.41
CA GLU A 36 11.97 -21.17 19.56
C GLU A 36 11.22 -22.27 20.35
N ASP A 37 11.59 -22.49 21.61
CA ASP A 37 10.94 -23.47 22.48
C ASP A 37 9.55 -23.04 22.96
N GLN A 38 9.22 -21.74 22.90
CA GLN A 38 7.97 -21.17 23.41
C GLN A 38 7.02 -20.72 22.30
N VAL A 39 7.34 -20.99 21.03
CA VAL A 39 6.59 -20.44 19.87
C VAL A 39 5.11 -20.78 19.94
N PHE A 40 4.76 -22.02 20.30
CA PHE A 40 3.35 -22.44 20.40
C PHE A 40 2.64 -21.82 21.59
N ASP A 41 3.32 -21.69 22.73
CA ASP A 41 2.77 -21.04 23.93
C ASP A 41 2.49 -19.56 23.64
N ILE A 42 3.43 -18.88 22.97
CA ILE A 42 3.26 -17.51 22.50
C ILE A 42 2.07 -17.44 21.54
N LEU A 43 2.01 -18.28 20.51
CA LEU A 43 0.93 -18.29 19.51
C LEU A 43 -0.45 -18.62 20.11
N SER A 44 -0.49 -19.34 21.23
CA SER A 44 -1.74 -19.66 21.94
C SER A 44 -2.40 -18.43 22.59
N LEU A 45 -1.64 -17.35 22.83
CA LEU A 45 -2.15 -16.13 23.47
C LEU A 45 -3.30 -15.48 22.68
N TRP A 46 -3.34 -15.66 21.36
CA TRP A 46 -4.39 -15.14 20.49
C TRP A 46 -5.66 -16.00 20.45
N ALA A 47 -5.62 -17.24 20.94
CA ALA A 47 -6.72 -18.21 20.80
C ALA A 47 -8.06 -17.71 21.38
N THR A 48 -8.00 -16.86 22.41
CA THR A 48 -9.20 -16.34 23.11
C THR A 48 -9.60 -14.92 22.70
N LEU A 49 -8.77 -14.21 21.91
CA LEU A 49 -9.01 -12.81 21.56
C LEU A 49 -10.15 -12.62 20.55
N PHE A 50 -10.22 -13.53 19.58
CA PHE A 50 -11.19 -13.50 18.49
C PHE A 50 -12.14 -14.71 18.54
N SER A 51 -12.22 -15.39 19.68
CA SER A 51 -13.10 -16.55 19.85
C SER A 51 -14.56 -16.10 19.98
N GLY A 52 -15.39 -16.38 18.97
CA GLY A 52 -16.84 -16.20 19.05
C GLY A 52 -17.46 -15.57 17.80
N ASN A 53 -18.76 -15.30 17.87
CA ASN A 53 -19.46 -14.56 16.83
C ASN A 53 -19.20 -13.04 17.03
N PRO A 54 -18.60 -12.33 16.06
CA PRO A 54 -18.29 -10.91 16.16
C PRO A 54 -19.51 -10.03 16.53
N GLU A 55 -20.70 -10.36 16.03
CA GLU A 55 -21.93 -9.60 16.28
C GLU A 55 -22.34 -9.66 17.75
N ARG A 56 -22.29 -10.86 18.32
CA ARG A 56 -22.68 -11.09 19.73
C ARG A 56 -21.67 -10.50 20.69
N GLU A 57 -20.38 -10.55 20.34
CA GLU A 57 -19.33 -10.01 21.20
C GLU A 57 -19.34 -8.48 21.19
N ILE A 58 -19.46 -7.84 20.01
CA ILE A 58 -19.53 -6.37 19.92
C ILE A 58 -20.75 -5.81 20.66
N GLN A 59 -21.89 -6.51 20.67
CA GLN A 59 -23.09 -6.06 21.38
C GLN A 59 -22.95 -6.03 22.91
N LYS A 60 -22.05 -6.83 23.48
CA LYS A 60 -21.86 -6.94 24.93
C LYS A 60 -20.82 -5.96 25.48
N ILE A 61 -20.05 -5.29 24.62
CA ILE A 61 -18.92 -4.47 25.03
C ILE A 61 -19.41 -3.04 25.32
N GLU A 62 -19.27 -2.61 26.58
CA GLU A 62 -19.60 -1.24 27.00
C GLU A 62 -18.63 -0.21 26.41
N ASP A 63 -17.31 -0.44 26.57
CA ASP A 63 -16.26 0.41 25.99
C ASP A 63 -15.63 -0.23 24.75
N LEU A 64 -16.31 -0.04 23.62
CA LEU A 64 -15.90 -0.62 22.34
C LEU A 64 -14.60 0.00 21.80
N ALA A 65 -14.34 1.28 22.07
CA ALA A 65 -13.14 1.96 21.58
C ALA A 65 -11.87 1.36 22.21
N SER A 66 -11.81 1.26 23.54
CA SER A 66 -10.66 0.68 24.22
C SER A 66 -10.50 -0.81 23.89
N ARG A 67 -11.60 -1.54 23.66
CA ARG A 67 -11.53 -2.93 23.21
C ARG A 67 -10.92 -3.07 21.81
N ILE A 68 -11.24 -2.17 20.89
CA ILE A 68 -10.63 -2.14 19.56
C ILE A 68 -9.13 -1.82 19.67
N CYS A 69 -8.71 -0.94 20.59
CA CYS A 69 -7.28 -0.69 20.84
C CYS A 69 -6.54 -1.96 21.28
N VAL A 70 -7.15 -2.79 22.14
CA VAL A 70 -6.59 -4.09 22.54
C VAL A 70 -6.48 -5.05 21.34
N TRP A 71 -7.53 -5.19 20.53
CA TRP A 71 -7.48 -6.04 19.32
C TRP A 71 -6.43 -5.57 18.32
N SER A 72 -6.35 -4.26 18.14
CA SER A 72 -5.36 -3.59 17.31
C SER A 72 -3.94 -3.89 17.80
N ALA A 73 -3.65 -3.71 19.09
CA ALA A 73 -2.33 -4.04 19.66
C ALA A 73 -2.00 -5.53 19.54
N ALA A 74 -2.99 -6.42 19.67
CA ALA A 74 -2.79 -7.84 19.48
C ALA A 74 -2.42 -8.21 18.04
N VAL A 75 -3.03 -7.56 17.03
CA VAL A 75 -2.67 -7.77 15.62
C VAL A 75 -1.30 -7.19 15.28
N ASP A 76 -0.89 -6.08 15.92
CA ASP A 76 0.47 -5.57 15.81
C ASP A 76 1.49 -6.59 16.33
N ALA A 77 1.25 -7.16 17.51
CA ALA A 77 2.07 -8.24 18.05
C ALA A 77 2.09 -9.47 17.14
N LEU A 78 0.96 -9.79 16.49
CA LEU A 78 0.88 -10.91 15.52
C LEU A 78 1.73 -10.62 14.28
N THR A 79 1.79 -9.37 13.82
CA THR A 79 2.68 -8.95 12.73
C THR A 79 4.14 -9.19 13.11
N SER A 80 4.54 -8.82 14.33
CA SER A 80 5.88 -9.05 14.86
C SER A 80 6.19 -10.55 14.98
N PHE A 81 5.21 -11.36 15.40
CA PHE A 81 5.32 -12.82 15.42
C PHE A 81 5.57 -13.40 14.01
N VAL A 82 4.77 -12.98 13.01
CA VAL A 82 4.93 -13.40 11.61
C VAL A 82 6.34 -13.10 11.11
N ARG A 83 6.83 -11.87 11.33
CA ARG A 83 8.17 -11.45 10.89
C ARG A 83 9.29 -12.24 11.56
N CYS A 84 9.10 -12.66 12.81
CA CYS A 84 10.12 -13.39 13.57
C CYS A 84 10.15 -14.89 13.19
N PHE A 85 8.99 -15.53 13.07
CA PHE A 85 8.92 -17.00 12.97
C PHE A 85 8.56 -17.54 11.59
N ILE A 86 7.83 -16.78 10.77
CA ILE A 86 7.33 -17.23 9.46
C ILE A 86 8.23 -16.67 8.36
N SER A 87 9.07 -17.51 7.77
CA SER A 87 10.01 -17.11 6.72
C SER A 87 9.76 -17.89 5.42
N PRO A 88 9.95 -17.33 4.22
CA PRO A 88 9.59 -17.98 2.95
C PRO A 88 10.14 -19.41 2.74
N ASN A 89 11.25 -19.77 3.38
CA ASN A 89 12.01 -21.00 3.12
C ASN A 89 12.02 -22.02 4.28
N ALA A 90 11.20 -21.83 5.33
CA ALA A 90 11.20 -22.73 6.48
C ALA A 90 10.23 -23.92 6.29
N ALA A 91 10.73 -25.14 6.51
CA ALA A 91 9.97 -26.40 6.37
C ALA A 91 8.73 -26.50 7.28
N ASN A 92 8.68 -25.75 8.39
CA ASN A 92 7.60 -25.80 9.39
C ASN A 92 6.57 -24.67 9.24
N ASN A 93 6.65 -23.84 8.19
CA ASN A 93 5.74 -22.70 8.01
C ASN A 93 4.27 -23.07 8.10
N GLY A 94 3.87 -24.21 7.51
CA GLY A 94 2.46 -24.61 7.47
C GLY A 94 1.82 -24.75 8.86
N ILE A 95 2.58 -25.21 9.86
CA ILE A 95 2.05 -25.48 11.20
C ILE A 95 1.75 -24.18 11.95
N LEU A 96 2.65 -23.18 11.85
CA LEU A 96 2.48 -21.88 12.51
C LEU A 96 1.58 -20.92 11.71
N LEU A 97 1.56 -21.07 10.38
CA LEU A 97 0.77 -20.22 9.49
C LEU A 97 -0.72 -20.45 9.68
N GLN A 98 -1.17 -21.70 9.90
CA GLN A 98 -2.59 -22.01 9.99
C GLN A 98 -3.29 -21.27 11.15
N PRO A 99 -2.77 -21.25 12.40
CA PRO A 99 -3.39 -20.46 13.47
C PRO A 99 -3.34 -18.96 13.21
N VAL A 100 -2.21 -18.44 12.69
CA VAL A 100 -2.08 -17.02 12.33
C VAL A 100 -3.17 -16.61 11.34
N MET A 101 -3.43 -17.46 10.33
CA MET A 101 -4.47 -17.23 9.35
C MET A 101 -5.87 -17.17 9.96
N VAL A 102 -6.17 -18.06 10.90
CA VAL A 102 -7.45 -18.05 11.62
C VAL A 102 -7.62 -16.75 12.41
N TYR A 103 -6.57 -16.28 13.09
CA TYR A 103 -6.62 -15.04 13.86
C TYR A 103 -6.81 -13.81 12.97
N LEU A 104 -6.11 -13.73 11.83
CA LEU A 104 -6.24 -12.62 10.88
C LEU A 104 -7.62 -12.59 10.22
N SER A 105 -8.12 -13.74 9.74
CA SER A 105 -9.47 -13.84 9.15
C SER A 105 -10.56 -13.47 10.16
N SER A 106 -10.36 -13.82 11.43
CA SER A 106 -11.25 -13.39 12.51
C SER A 106 -11.17 -11.87 12.73
N ALA A 107 -9.97 -11.28 12.83
CA ALA A 107 -9.81 -9.83 12.94
C ALA A 107 -10.46 -9.07 11.76
N LEU A 108 -10.29 -9.57 10.54
CA LEU A 108 -10.92 -9.03 9.34
C LEU A 108 -12.46 -9.06 9.42
N SER A 109 -13.02 -10.16 9.94
CA SER A 109 -14.47 -10.28 10.16
C SER A 109 -15.01 -9.22 11.14
N TYR A 110 -14.27 -8.93 12.22
CA TYR A 110 -14.61 -7.85 13.16
C TYR A 110 -14.55 -6.48 12.48
N ILE A 111 -13.51 -6.21 11.68
CA ILE A 111 -13.35 -4.95 10.92
C ILE A 111 -14.55 -4.71 10.00
N LEU A 112 -14.91 -5.71 9.18
CA LEU A 112 -16.01 -5.58 8.23
C LEU A 112 -17.35 -5.31 8.92
N LEU A 113 -17.57 -5.91 10.09
CA LEU A 113 -18.76 -5.66 10.89
C LEU A 113 -18.77 -4.25 11.49
N LEU A 114 -17.62 -3.77 11.98
CA LEU A 114 -17.48 -2.42 12.54
C LEU A 114 -17.70 -1.34 11.47
N GLN A 115 -17.21 -1.55 10.24
CA GLN A 115 -17.43 -0.61 9.14
C GLN A 115 -18.89 -0.41 8.77
N ARG A 116 -19.75 -1.43 8.97
CA ARG A 116 -21.19 -1.33 8.67
C ARG A 116 -21.99 -0.50 9.68
N LYS A 117 -21.45 -0.27 10.88
CA LYS A 117 -22.19 0.37 11.99
C LYS A 117 -22.04 1.90 12.06
N GLU A 118 -21.23 2.52 11.19
CA GLU A 118 -20.96 3.97 11.13
C GLU A 118 -20.92 4.69 12.51
N LEU A 119 -19.94 4.33 13.35
CA LEU A 119 -19.78 4.89 14.70
C LEU A 119 -18.67 5.97 14.73
N PRO A 120 -19.00 7.28 14.61
CA PRO A 120 -18.00 8.34 14.41
C PRO A 120 -17.02 8.49 15.58
N ASN A 121 -17.46 8.28 16.83
CA ASN A 121 -16.61 8.41 18.03
C ASN A 121 -15.53 7.33 18.15
N ILE A 122 -15.61 6.27 17.33
CA ILE A 122 -14.73 5.09 17.40
C ILE A 122 -13.90 4.96 16.12
N LYS A 123 -14.13 5.84 15.13
CA LYS A 123 -13.48 5.79 13.82
C LYS A 123 -11.94 5.72 13.89
N PRO A 124 -11.23 6.55 14.68
CA PRO A 124 -9.78 6.46 14.76
C PRO A 124 -9.27 5.10 15.24
N ALA A 125 -9.94 4.48 16.22
CA ALA A 125 -9.57 3.16 16.72
C ALA A 125 -9.79 2.07 15.64
N ILE A 126 -10.89 2.16 14.89
CA ILE A 126 -11.19 1.26 13.76
C ILE A 126 -10.14 1.42 12.66
N ASP A 127 -9.79 2.66 12.30
CA ASP A 127 -8.82 2.95 11.25
C ASP A 127 -7.43 2.39 11.62
N ILE A 128 -6.98 2.55 12.88
CA ILE A 128 -5.73 1.93 13.36
C ILE A 128 -5.83 0.39 13.32
N PHE A 129 -6.99 -0.18 13.66
CA PHE A 129 -7.19 -1.63 13.61
C PHE A 129 -7.10 -2.15 12.16
N ILE A 130 -7.65 -1.43 11.18
CA ILE A 130 -7.51 -1.73 9.76
C ILE A 130 -6.05 -1.64 9.34
N ILE A 131 -5.36 -0.54 9.66
CA ILE A 131 -3.93 -0.32 9.35
C ILE A 131 -3.11 -1.54 9.79
N ARG A 132 -3.20 -1.91 11.07
CA ARG A 132 -2.41 -3.02 11.64
C ARG A 132 -2.80 -4.38 11.05
N THR A 133 -4.08 -4.59 10.74
CA THR A 133 -4.54 -5.83 10.09
C THR A 133 -4.01 -5.96 8.66
N LEU A 134 -4.07 -4.89 7.87
CA LEU A 134 -3.49 -4.88 6.53
C LEU A 134 -1.95 -5.06 6.59
N MET A 135 -1.27 -4.43 7.54
CA MET A 135 0.17 -4.64 7.76
C MET A 135 0.49 -6.11 8.11
N ALA A 136 -0.35 -6.77 8.91
CA ALA A 136 -0.19 -8.17 9.26
C ALA A 136 -0.35 -9.10 8.05
N TYR A 137 -1.39 -8.91 7.23
CA TYR A 137 -1.55 -9.66 5.98
C TYR A 137 -0.38 -9.45 5.01
N ARG A 138 0.12 -8.20 4.90
CA ARG A 138 1.28 -7.87 4.07
C ARG A 138 2.60 -8.45 4.60
N ALA A 139 2.68 -8.80 5.88
CA ALA A 139 3.86 -9.43 6.47
C ALA A 139 3.94 -10.94 6.16
N LEU A 140 2.85 -11.56 5.74
CA LEU A 140 2.84 -12.97 5.34
C LEU A 140 3.66 -13.17 4.06
N PRO A 141 4.46 -14.25 3.97
CA PRO A 141 5.38 -14.45 2.84
C PRO A 141 4.67 -14.85 1.55
N ASP A 142 3.55 -15.57 1.64
CA ASP A 142 2.76 -16.02 0.49
C ASP A 142 1.35 -15.41 0.54
N SER A 143 1.03 -14.60 -0.46
CA SER A 143 -0.28 -13.97 -0.59
C SER A 143 -1.40 -14.96 -0.93
N MET A 144 -1.06 -16.13 -1.49
CA MET A 144 -2.03 -17.16 -1.85
C MET A 144 -2.46 -18.01 -0.65
N ALA A 145 -1.70 -17.98 0.44
CA ALA A 145 -2.04 -18.68 1.69
C ALA A 145 -3.37 -18.21 2.30
N TYR A 146 -3.80 -16.99 1.97
CA TYR A 146 -5.03 -16.37 2.49
C TYR A 146 -6.05 -16.04 1.41
N LYS A 147 -6.10 -16.86 0.37
CA LYS A 147 -7.04 -16.70 -0.75
C LYS A 147 -8.51 -16.58 -0.32
N SER A 148 -8.92 -17.22 0.77
CA SER A 148 -10.28 -17.11 1.32
C SER A 148 -10.67 -15.67 1.69
N ASP A 149 -9.69 -14.87 2.10
CA ASP A 149 -9.91 -13.52 2.61
C ASP A 149 -9.74 -12.46 1.51
N HIS A 150 -9.23 -12.83 0.31
CA HIS A 150 -8.92 -11.89 -0.77
C HIS A 150 -10.08 -10.96 -1.12
N THR A 151 -11.29 -11.49 -1.27
CA THR A 151 -12.47 -10.68 -1.63
C THR A 151 -12.74 -9.58 -0.60
N GLN A 152 -12.59 -9.91 0.68
CA GLN A 152 -12.82 -9.01 1.80
C GLN A 152 -11.71 -7.95 1.90
N ILE A 153 -10.45 -8.36 1.73
CA ILE A 153 -9.31 -7.45 1.70
C ILE A 153 -9.42 -6.50 0.50
N ILE A 154 -9.78 -6.99 -0.68
CA ILE A 154 -10.00 -6.18 -1.89
C ILE A 154 -11.12 -5.16 -1.65
N GLN A 155 -12.20 -5.54 -0.98
CA GLN A 155 -13.27 -4.61 -0.63
C GLN A 155 -12.75 -3.44 0.21
N LEU A 156 -11.89 -3.70 1.20
CA LEU A 156 -11.24 -2.65 2.00
C LEU A 156 -10.28 -1.81 1.16
N CYS A 157 -9.41 -2.46 0.39
CA CYS A 157 -8.32 -1.82 -0.31
C CYS A 157 -8.74 -1.04 -1.56
N THR A 158 -9.98 -1.24 -2.04
CA THR A 158 -10.55 -0.46 -3.16
C THR A 158 -11.30 0.78 -2.70
N PHE A 159 -11.46 1.01 -1.39
CA PHE A 159 -12.09 2.20 -0.84
C PHE A 159 -11.47 3.52 -1.32
N PRO A 160 -10.13 3.67 -1.40
CA PRO A 160 -9.51 4.92 -1.89
C PRO A 160 -9.87 5.30 -3.33
N PHE A 161 -10.32 4.34 -4.14
CA PHE A 161 -10.75 4.60 -5.52
C PHE A 161 -12.26 4.87 -5.59
N ARG A 162 -13.06 4.09 -4.85
CA ARG A 162 -14.52 4.14 -4.90
C ARG A 162 -15.11 5.33 -4.17
N ASP A 163 -14.47 5.76 -3.09
CA ASP A 163 -14.91 6.85 -2.21
C ASP A 163 -13.75 7.85 -2.00
N ALA A 164 -13.13 8.25 -3.10
CA ALA A 164 -11.93 9.11 -3.12
C ALA A 164 -12.13 10.46 -2.43
N ALA A 165 -13.36 10.98 -2.41
CA ALA A 165 -13.70 12.23 -1.73
C ALA A 165 -13.44 12.20 -0.21
N ARG A 166 -13.41 11.01 0.40
CA ARG A 166 -13.18 10.80 1.84
C ARG A 166 -11.75 10.37 2.16
N CYS A 167 -10.88 10.30 1.17
CA CYS A 167 -9.53 9.79 1.32
C CYS A 167 -8.51 10.93 1.15
N GLU A 168 -7.47 10.89 1.98
CA GLU A 168 -6.31 11.76 1.81
C GLU A 168 -5.43 11.26 0.66
N GLU A 169 -4.54 12.13 0.18
CA GLU A 169 -3.49 11.74 -0.76
C GLU A 169 -2.44 10.85 -0.08
N SER A 170 -2.06 9.77 -0.75
CA SER A 170 -1.01 8.85 -0.30
C SER A 170 0.39 9.46 -0.38
N SER A 171 1.17 9.32 0.69
CA SER A 171 2.61 9.65 0.73
C SER A 171 3.51 8.51 0.21
N CYS A 172 2.95 7.33 -0.09
CA CYS A 172 3.73 6.16 -0.50
C CYS A 172 4.31 6.26 -1.91
N LEU A 173 3.88 7.23 -2.72
CA LEU A 173 4.32 7.34 -4.11
C LEU A 173 5.85 7.40 -4.20
N ARG A 174 6.49 8.23 -3.37
CA ARG A 174 7.96 8.35 -3.36
C ARG A 174 8.68 7.05 -3.03
N LEU A 175 8.12 6.23 -2.13
CA LEU A 175 8.69 4.94 -1.76
C LEU A 175 8.61 3.93 -2.91
N LEU A 176 7.60 4.10 -3.78
CA LEU A 176 7.36 3.24 -4.93
C LEU A 176 8.09 3.67 -6.18
N LEU A 177 8.67 4.87 -6.28
CA LEU A 177 9.43 5.27 -7.47
C LEU A 177 10.88 4.76 -7.41
N ASP A 178 11.49 4.46 -8.56
CA ASP A 178 12.90 4.06 -8.60
C ASP A 178 13.79 5.23 -8.15
N LYS A 179 14.57 5.02 -7.09
CA LYS A 179 15.46 6.04 -6.51
C LYS A 179 16.57 6.45 -7.48
N ARG A 180 16.99 5.56 -8.38
CA ARG A 180 18.01 5.83 -9.40
C ARG A 180 17.51 6.80 -10.47
N ASP A 181 16.19 6.93 -10.57
CA ASP A 181 15.51 7.77 -11.55
C ASP A 181 15.18 9.19 -11.02
N ALA A 182 15.67 9.54 -9.82
CA ALA A 182 15.55 10.89 -9.28
C ALA A 182 16.32 11.95 -10.10
N TRP A 183 17.17 11.49 -11.02
CA TRP A 183 18.03 12.28 -11.89
C TRP A 183 17.31 12.82 -13.14
N LEU A 184 16.01 12.52 -13.31
CA LEU A 184 15.22 12.96 -14.46
C LEU A 184 14.04 13.87 -14.05
N GLY A 185 14.24 14.68 -13.00
CA GLY A 185 13.38 15.84 -12.70
C GLY A 185 13.42 16.90 -13.82
N PRO A 186 12.51 17.89 -13.81
CA PRO A 186 12.45 18.88 -14.88
C PRO A 186 13.67 19.83 -14.77
N TRP A 187 14.75 19.53 -15.47
CA TRP A 187 15.93 20.39 -15.50
C TRP A 187 15.74 21.48 -16.56
N ILE A 188 15.27 22.65 -16.13
CA ILE A 188 15.91 23.85 -16.67
C ILE A 188 17.32 23.80 -16.10
N PRO A 189 18.38 23.71 -16.91
CA PRO A 189 19.74 23.69 -16.40
C PRO A 189 19.97 24.88 -15.47
N GLY A 190 20.54 24.61 -14.30
CA GLY A 190 21.17 25.58 -13.44
C GLY A 190 22.23 26.35 -14.23
N ARG A 191 22.65 27.51 -13.71
CA ARG A 191 23.79 28.21 -14.31
C ARG A 191 25.07 27.40 -14.17
N ASP A 192 25.12 26.50 -13.20
CA ASP A 192 26.24 25.60 -12.92
C ASP A 192 25.75 24.26 -12.32
N TRP A 193 26.71 23.34 -12.18
CA TRP A 193 26.52 22.00 -11.62
C TRP A 193 25.95 22.01 -10.19
N PHE A 194 26.25 23.06 -9.43
CA PHE A 194 25.79 23.18 -8.04
C PHE A 194 24.31 23.57 -8.01
N GLU A 195 23.89 24.51 -8.86
CA GLU A 195 22.48 24.87 -9.03
C GLU A 195 21.67 23.72 -9.62
N ASP A 196 22.27 22.89 -10.49
CA ASP A 196 21.66 21.63 -10.93
C ASP A 196 21.46 20.64 -9.78
N GLU A 197 22.44 20.49 -8.88
CA GLU A 197 22.34 19.59 -7.74
C GLU A 197 21.33 20.09 -6.68
N VAL A 198 21.22 21.41 -6.49
CA VAL A 198 20.22 22.04 -5.62
C VAL A 198 18.82 22.06 -6.26
N ARG A 199 18.70 22.12 -7.59
CA ARG A 199 17.42 21.93 -8.29
C ARG A 199 17.00 20.46 -8.32
N ALA A 200 17.97 19.54 -8.33
CA ALA A 200 17.74 18.11 -8.20
C ALA A 200 17.35 17.66 -6.80
N PHE A 201 17.55 18.56 -5.84
CA PHE A 201 17.10 18.40 -4.48
C PHE A 201 15.57 18.46 -4.40
N GLN A 202 14.94 17.30 -4.47
CA GLN A 202 13.53 17.09 -4.11
C GLN A 202 13.36 17.04 -2.59
N GLY A 203 13.72 18.15 -1.92
CA GLY A 203 13.08 18.49 -0.68
C GLY A 203 11.64 18.88 -1.00
N GLY A 204 10.69 18.47 -0.18
CA GLY A 204 9.28 18.80 -0.36
C GLY A 204 8.65 18.90 1.02
N LYS A 205 7.40 19.36 1.08
CA LYS A 205 6.66 19.52 2.34
C LYS A 205 6.61 18.24 3.20
N ASP A 206 6.71 17.06 2.55
CA ASP A 206 6.69 15.73 3.18
C ASP A 206 8.06 14.99 3.08
N GLY A 207 9.15 15.68 2.72
CA GLY A 207 10.50 15.10 2.63
C GLY A 207 11.23 15.09 3.99
N LEU A 208 12.14 14.12 4.20
CA LEU A 208 13.05 14.13 5.37
C LEU A 208 14.00 15.36 5.37
N MET A 209 14.13 16.04 4.24
CA MET A 209 14.93 17.26 4.06
C MET A 209 14.04 18.37 3.44
N PRO A 210 14.19 19.65 3.87
CA PRO A 210 13.40 20.79 3.36
C PRO A 210 13.60 21.01 1.86
N CYS A 211 12.59 21.45 1.11
CA CYS A 211 12.86 22.05 -0.20
C CYS A 211 13.55 23.40 0.00
N VAL A 212 14.73 23.62 -0.60
CA VAL A 212 15.42 24.92 -0.50
C VAL A 212 14.64 26.03 -1.25
N TRP A 213 13.71 25.64 -2.12
CA TRP A 213 12.95 26.53 -2.99
C TRP A 213 11.53 26.81 -2.50
N ASP A 214 11.05 26.14 -1.45
CA ASP A 214 9.74 26.43 -0.89
C ASP A 214 9.80 27.70 -0.03
N ASN A 215 8.83 28.59 -0.22
CA ASN A 215 8.72 29.85 0.53
C ASN A 215 8.43 29.62 2.03
N GLU A 216 8.03 28.41 2.42
CA GLU A 216 7.79 27.99 3.79
C GLU A 216 8.89 26.99 4.21
N PRO A 217 9.69 27.27 5.25
CA PRO A 217 10.66 26.29 5.75
C PRO A 217 9.93 25.03 6.21
N SER A 218 10.37 23.85 5.76
CA SER A 218 9.78 22.59 6.23
C SER A 218 9.97 22.50 7.74
N SER A 219 8.87 22.53 8.48
CA SER A 219 8.86 22.03 9.85
C SER A 219 9.37 20.58 9.85
N PHE A 220 9.98 20.13 10.94
CA PHE A 220 10.30 18.71 11.17
C PHE A 220 9.19 17.80 10.61
N PRO A 221 9.53 16.66 9.96
CA PRO A 221 8.53 15.78 9.36
C PRO A 221 7.46 15.48 10.40
N LEU A 222 6.25 15.99 10.15
CA LEU A 222 5.13 15.75 11.05
C LEU A 222 4.78 14.26 10.94
N PRO A 223 4.42 13.60 12.05
CA PRO A 223 3.92 12.23 11.99
C PRO A 223 2.77 12.13 10.99
N GLU A 224 2.78 11.10 10.13
CA GLU A 224 1.68 10.86 9.21
C GLU A 224 0.36 10.73 9.98
N THR A 225 -0.71 11.35 9.46
CA THR A 225 -2.05 11.24 10.03
C THR A 225 -2.54 9.79 9.94
N ILE A 226 -3.45 9.40 10.84
CA ILE A 226 -4.08 8.07 10.79
C ILE A 226 -4.78 7.84 9.43
N ASN A 227 -5.44 8.86 8.90
CA ASN A 227 -6.12 8.80 7.60
C ASN A 227 -5.13 8.54 6.45
N LYS A 228 -4.02 9.29 6.38
CA LYS A 228 -2.99 9.10 5.37
C LYS A 228 -2.35 7.71 5.49
N MET A 229 -2.04 7.27 6.71
CA MET A 229 -1.52 5.94 6.98
C MET A 229 -2.49 4.83 6.55
N LEU A 230 -3.80 5.02 6.77
CA LEU A 230 -4.84 4.08 6.33
C LEU A 230 -4.86 3.96 4.80
N VAL A 231 -4.89 5.08 4.09
CA VAL A 231 -4.84 5.11 2.62
C VAL A 231 -3.57 4.42 2.12
N ASN A 232 -2.42 4.73 2.72
CA ASN A 232 -1.14 4.10 2.41
C ASN A 232 -1.22 2.57 2.54
N GLN A 233 -1.72 2.04 3.65
CA GLN A 233 -1.83 0.59 3.83
C GLN A 233 -2.86 -0.05 2.89
N MET A 234 -3.99 0.61 2.62
CA MET A 234 -4.98 0.14 1.65
C MET A 234 -4.38 0.01 0.26
N LEU A 235 -3.66 1.02 -0.23
CA LEU A 235 -3.09 1.02 -1.58
C LEU A 235 -1.93 0.03 -1.72
N LEU A 236 -1.07 -0.08 -0.71
CA LEU A 236 0.02 -1.07 -0.72
C LEU A 236 -0.51 -2.50 -0.64
N CYS A 237 -1.57 -2.75 0.14
CA CYS A 237 -2.21 -4.05 0.21
C CYS A 237 -3.01 -4.35 -1.07
N PHE A 238 -3.66 -3.35 -1.67
CA PHE A 238 -4.28 -3.45 -3.00
C PHE A 238 -3.29 -4.00 -4.02
N GLY A 239 -2.05 -3.48 -4.05
CA GLY A 239 -1.02 -3.96 -4.97
C GLY A 239 -0.74 -5.47 -4.84
N ILE A 240 -0.61 -5.97 -3.60
CA ILE A 240 -0.42 -7.41 -3.36
C ILE A 240 -1.66 -8.20 -3.82
N MET A 241 -2.86 -7.73 -3.49
CA MET A 241 -4.10 -8.41 -3.87
C MET A 241 -4.30 -8.45 -5.39
N PHE A 242 -4.03 -7.34 -6.07
CA PHE A 242 -4.04 -7.22 -7.52
C PHE A 242 -3.11 -8.28 -8.15
N ALA A 243 -1.87 -8.36 -7.69
CA ALA A 243 -0.89 -9.31 -8.20
C ALA A 243 -1.25 -10.79 -7.92
N SER A 244 -2.09 -11.04 -6.91
CA SER A 244 -2.52 -12.38 -6.49
C SER A 244 -3.82 -12.84 -7.18
N GLN A 245 -4.49 -11.98 -7.93
CA GLN A 245 -5.70 -12.36 -8.66
C GLN A 245 -5.40 -13.18 -9.91
N ASP A 246 -6.41 -13.87 -10.43
CA ASP A 246 -6.38 -14.38 -11.80
C ASP A 246 -6.60 -13.25 -12.82
N SER A 247 -6.48 -13.56 -14.11
CA SER A 247 -6.64 -12.56 -15.17
C SER A 247 -8.00 -11.86 -15.13
N SER A 248 -9.07 -12.59 -14.82
CA SER A 248 -10.42 -12.03 -14.70
C SER A 248 -10.50 -11.02 -13.53
N GLY A 249 -9.95 -11.38 -12.37
CA GLY A 249 -9.90 -10.51 -11.21
C GLY A 249 -9.07 -9.25 -11.46
N MET A 250 -7.90 -9.37 -12.09
CA MET A 250 -7.07 -8.22 -12.47
C MET A 250 -7.82 -7.28 -13.41
N LEU A 251 -8.49 -7.80 -14.44
CA LEU A 251 -9.27 -7.00 -15.38
C LEU A 251 -10.45 -6.28 -14.69
N MET A 252 -11.15 -6.94 -13.77
CA MET A 252 -12.21 -6.29 -13.00
C MET A 252 -11.67 -5.13 -12.15
N LEU A 253 -10.51 -5.29 -11.52
CA LEU A 253 -9.89 -4.24 -10.72
C LEU A 253 -9.42 -3.07 -11.59
N LEU A 254 -8.78 -3.34 -12.73
CA LEU A 254 -8.39 -2.30 -13.68
C LEU A 254 -9.59 -1.53 -14.23
N GLY A 255 -10.65 -2.24 -14.63
CA GLY A 255 -11.88 -1.60 -15.11
C GLY A 255 -12.55 -0.71 -14.06
N MET A 256 -12.53 -1.13 -12.80
CA MET A 256 -13.01 -0.30 -11.68
C MET A 256 -12.14 0.95 -11.48
N VAL A 257 -10.81 0.82 -11.49
CA VAL A 257 -9.89 1.96 -11.38
C VAL A 257 -10.10 2.94 -12.53
N GLU A 258 -10.24 2.44 -13.77
CA GLU A 258 -10.49 3.27 -14.95
C GLU A 258 -11.82 4.04 -14.85
N GLN A 259 -12.89 3.40 -14.38
CA GLN A 259 -14.17 4.05 -14.15
C GLN A 259 -14.08 5.14 -13.09
N CYS A 260 -13.42 4.87 -11.97
CA CYS A 260 -13.18 5.83 -10.90
C CYS A 260 -12.36 7.04 -11.38
N LEU A 261 -11.31 6.82 -12.17
CA LEU A 261 -10.51 7.88 -12.78
C LEU A 261 -11.38 8.81 -13.65
N LYS A 262 -12.22 8.22 -14.51
CA LYS A 262 -13.11 8.99 -15.39
C LYS A 262 -14.17 9.79 -14.62
N ALA A 263 -14.73 9.21 -13.56
CA ALA A 263 -15.72 9.88 -12.72
C ALA A 263 -15.15 11.07 -11.93
N GLY A 264 -13.85 11.01 -11.59
CA GLY A 264 -13.16 12.04 -10.79
C GLY A 264 -12.81 13.34 -11.51
N LYS A 265 -12.73 13.36 -12.84
CA LYS A 265 -12.07 14.45 -13.63
C LYS A 265 -12.50 15.89 -13.35
N LYS A 266 -13.68 16.13 -12.77
CA LYS A 266 -14.21 17.48 -12.46
C LYS A 266 -14.30 17.77 -10.97
N GLN A 267 -13.74 16.91 -10.13
CA GLN A 267 -13.87 16.95 -8.68
C GLN A 267 -12.61 17.54 -8.05
N SER A 268 -12.76 18.23 -6.92
CA SER A 268 -11.64 18.86 -6.20
C SER A 268 -10.63 17.84 -5.66
N TRP A 269 -11.04 16.60 -5.44
CA TRP A 269 -10.21 15.50 -4.96
C TRP A 269 -9.52 14.70 -6.09
N HIS A 270 -9.71 15.10 -7.35
CA HIS A 270 -9.19 14.35 -8.51
C HIS A 270 -7.67 14.16 -8.45
N GLU A 271 -6.92 15.21 -8.13
CA GLU A 271 -5.46 15.15 -8.04
C GLU A 271 -4.99 14.10 -7.02
N ALA A 272 -5.52 14.13 -5.80
CA ALA A 272 -5.23 13.14 -4.76
C ALA A 272 -5.61 11.71 -5.21
N SER A 273 -6.74 11.57 -5.91
CA SER A 273 -7.18 10.28 -6.47
C SER A 273 -6.23 9.76 -7.54
N VAL A 274 -5.74 10.61 -8.45
CA VAL A 274 -4.73 10.24 -9.47
C VAL A 274 -3.45 9.75 -8.78
N THR A 275 -2.98 10.44 -7.74
CA THR A 275 -1.84 10.00 -6.94
C THR A 275 -2.10 8.62 -6.32
N ASN A 276 -3.27 8.41 -5.72
CA ASN A 276 -3.65 7.13 -5.10
C ASN A 276 -3.73 5.98 -6.13
N ILE A 277 -4.26 6.25 -7.34
CA ILE A 277 -4.29 5.30 -8.46
C ILE A 277 -2.87 4.91 -8.88
N CYS A 278 -1.98 5.88 -9.06
CA CYS A 278 -0.58 5.63 -9.36
C CYS A 278 0.09 4.75 -8.30
N VAL A 279 -0.12 5.04 -7.01
CA VAL A 279 0.43 4.22 -5.91
C VAL A 279 -0.09 2.77 -5.96
N GLY A 280 -1.41 2.58 -6.09
CA GLY A 280 -2.01 1.25 -6.13
C GLY A 280 -1.54 0.42 -7.32
N LEU A 281 -1.49 1.01 -8.52
CA LEU A 281 -1.03 0.33 -9.73
C LEU A 281 0.47 0.05 -9.68
N LEU A 282 1.31 1.00 -9.28
CA LEU A 282 2.75 0.77 -9.16
C LEU A 282 3.06 -0.33 -8.12
N ALA A 283 2.38 -0.32 -6.97
CA ALA A 283 2.52 -1.37 -5.98
C ALA A 283 2.17 -2.75 -6.57
N GLY A 284 1.08 -2.83 -7.35
CA GLY A 284 0.64 -4.06 -8.01
C GLY A 284 1.60 -4.55 -9.09
N LEU A 285 2.06 -3.67 -9.97
CA LEU A 285 3.01 -4.03 -11.02
C LEU A 285 4.36 -4.45 -10.44
N LYS A 286 4.84 -3.81 -9.37
CA LYS A 286 6.06 -4.23 -8.67
C LYS A 286 5.89 -5.58 -7.97
N ALA A 287 4.73 -5.83 -7.36
CA ALA A 287 4.41 -7.13 -6.78
C ALA A 287 4.38 -8.23 -7.87
N LEU A 288 3.78 -7.96 -9.03
CA LEU A 288 3.83 -8.88 -10.18
C LEU A 288 5.27 -9.15 -10.61
N ILE A 289 6.11 -8.14 -10.80
CA ILE A 289 7.51 -8.34 -11.17
C ILE A 289 8.25 -9.21 -10.14
N ALA A 290 8.00 -8.99 -8.85
CA ALA A 290 8.60 -9.78 -7.78
C ALA A 290 8.18 -11.26 -7.83
N LEU A 291 6.92 -11.54 -8.17
CA LEU A 291 6.40 -12.89 -8.36
C LEU A 291 6.91 -13.58 -9.64
N ARG A 292 7.52 -12.82 -10.56
CA ARG A 292 8.01 -13.29 -11.87
C ARG A 292 7.00 -14.19 -12.62
N PRO A 293 5.75 -13.75 -12.83
CA PRO A 293 4.81 -14.51 -13.62
C PRO A 293 5.33 -14.65 -15.06
N GLN A 294 4.80 -15.64 -15.79
CA GLN A 294 4.86 -15.65 -17.25
C GLN A 294 4.37 -14.29 -17.82
N PRO A 295 4.68 -13.96 -19.09
CA PRO A 295 4.27 -12.69 -19.68
C PRO A 295 2.79 -12.42 -19.41
N LEU A 296 2.51 -11.23 -18.88
CA LEU A 296 1.17 -10.87 -18.46
C LEU A 296 0.24 -10.87 -19.68
N GLY A 297 -1.01 -11.30 -19.49
CA GLY A 297 -1.99 -11.35 -20.56
C GLY A 297 -2.13 -9.99 -21.26
N PRO A 298 -2.22 -9.93 -22.60
CA PRO A 298 -2.23 -8.68 -23.35
C PRO A 298 -3.37 -7.76 -22.92
N GLU A 299 -4.53 -8.29 -22.57
CA GLU A 299 -5.68 -7.49 -22.11
C GLU A 299 -5.38 -6.70 -20.84
N ILE A 300 -4.66 -7.31 -19.89
CA ILE A 300 -4.26 -6.68 -18.63
C ILE A 300 -3.24 -5.58 -18.91
N LEU A 301 -2.26 -5.86 -19.79
CA LEU A 301 -1.25 -4.89 -20.21
C LEU A 301 -1.89 -3.67 -20.88
N HIS A 302 -2.82 -3.87 -21.83
CA HIS A 302 -3.52 -2.78 -22.51
C HIS A 302 -4.43 -2.01 -21.54
N GLY A 303 -5.11 -2.68 -20.61
CA GLY A 303 -5.95 -2.03 -19.60
C GLY A 303 -5.15 -1.10 -18.68
N ALA A 304 -4.02 -1.58 -18.16
CA ALA A 304 -3.13 -0.76 -17.34
C ALA A 304 -2.46 0.37 -18.15
N GLN A 305 -2.03 0.10 -19.39
CA GLN A 305 -1.47 1.10 -20.29
C GLN A 305 -2.47 2.23 -20.54
N ALA A 306 -3.74 1.91 -20.81
CA ALA A 306 -4.79 2.89 -21.08
C ALA A 306 -5.02 3.83 -19.89
N ILE A 307 -4.94 3.34 -18.65
CA ILE A 307 -5.07 4.16 -17.45
C ILE A 307 -3.90 5.16 -17.36
N PHE A 308 -2.65 4.70 -17.47
CA PHE A 308 -1.48 5.61 -17.42
C PHE A 308 -1.46 6.61 -18.57
N GLN A 309 -1.83 6.18 -19.78
CA GLN A 309 -1.95 7.08 -20.93
C GLN A 309 -3.07 8.10 -20.75
N SER A 310 -4.20 7.71 -20.15
CA SER A 310 -5.28 8.65 -19.82
C SER A 310 -4.81 9.69 -18.81
N ILE A 311 -4.03 9.31 -17.79
CA ILE A 311 -3.45 10.26 -16.83
C ILE A 311 -2.48 11.20 -17.54
N LEU A 312 -1.55 10.68 -18.35
CA LEU A 312 -0.57 11.50 -19.08
C LEU A 312 -1.19 12.45 -20.11
N ALA A 313 -2.35 12.08 -20.67
CA ALA A 313 -3.10 12.94 -21.59
C ALA A 313 -3.84 14.08 -20.89
N GLU A 314 -3.97 14.05 -19.56
CA GLU A 314 -4.51 15.16 -18.78
C GLU A 314 -3.46 16.27 -18.68
N GLY A 315 -3.79 17.47 -19.16
CA GLY A 315 -2.84 18.59 -19.25
C GLY A 315 -2.44 19.19 -17.91
N ASP A 316 -3.17 18.88 -16.82
CA ASP A 316 -3.03 19.49 -15.50
C ASP A 316 -2.64 18.46 -14.41
N ILE A 317 -1.66 17.61 -14.73
CA ILE A 317 -1.09 16.64 -13.77
C ILE A 317 0.23 17.17 -13.20
N CYS A 318 0.55 16.80 -11.97
CA CYS A 318 1.80 17.23 -11.34
C CYS A 318 3.00 16.37 -11.79
N ALA A 319 4.23 16.82 -11.50
CA ALA A 319 5.45 16.16 -11.96
C ALA A 319 5.61 14.73 -11.40
N SER A 320 5.17 14.50 -10.15
CA SER A 320 5.22 13.18 -9.52
C SER A 320 4.25 12.20 -10.20
N GLN A 321 3.05 12.64 -10.58
CA GLN A 321 2.07 11.83 -11.32
C GLN A 321 2.54 11.49 -12.74
N ARG A 322 3.17 12.46 -13.44
CA ARG A 322 3.83 12.19 -14.73
C ARG A 322 4.88 11.10 -14.60
N ARG A 323 5.80 11.26 -13.65
CA ARG A 323 6.87 10.30 -13.40
C ARG A 323 6.32 8.92 -13.05
N ALA A 324 5.34 8.87 -12.16
CA ALA A 324 4.68 7.63 -11.77
C ALA A 324 4.04 6.89 -12.95
N SER A 325 3.39 7.65 -13.85
CA SER A 325 2.77 7.08 -15.04
C SER A 325 3.82 6.56 -16.02
N SER A 326 4.91 7.30 -16.23
CA SER A 326 6.04 6.87 -17.05
C SER A 326 6.73 5.61 -16.49
N GLU A 327 6.98 5.57 -15.17
CA GLU A 327 7.54 4.38 -14.52
C GLU A 327 6.58 3.19 -14.65
N GLY A 328 5.27 3.41 -14.46
CA GLY A 328 4.24 2.39 -14.65
C GLY A 328 4.26 1.77 -16.05
N LEU A 329 4.38 2.60 -17.09
CA LEU A 329 4.53 2.13 -18.48
C LEU A 329 5.84 1.35 -18.67
N GLY A 330 6.94 1.78 -18.06
CA GLY A 330 8.20 1.02 -18.04
C GLY A 330 8.08 -0.34 -17.37
N LEU A 331 7.32 -0.46 -16.27
CA LEU A 331 7.02 -1.74 -15.63
C LEU A 331 6.14 -2.64 -16.53
N LEU A 332 5.20 -2.07 -17.28
CA LEU A 332 4.40 -2.82 -18.24
C LEU A 332 5.24 -3.40 -19.38
N ALA A 333 6.25 -2.67 -19.87
CA ALA A 333 7.20 -3.20 -20.85
C ALA A 333 7.95 -4.43 -20.34
N ARG A 334 8.28 -4.46 -19.03
CA ARG A 334 8.96 -5.60 -18.39
C ARG A 334 8.05 -6.80 -18.16
N LEU A 335 6.77 -6.55 -17.91
CA LEU A 335 5.75 -7.58 -17.70
C LEU A 335 5.18 -8.13 -19.02
N GLY A 336 5.29 -7.36 -20.10
CA GLY A 336 4.91 -7.76 -21.45
C GLY A 336 5.99 -8.54 -22.18
N ASN A 337 5.71 -8.83 -23.45
CA ASN A 337 6.67 -9.40 -24.38
C ASN A 337 7.27 -8.32 -25.30
N ASP A 338 8.31 -8.68 -26.06
CA ASP A 338 9.00 -7.76 -26.96
C ASP A 338 8.06 -7.08 -27.96
N ILE A 339 7.04 -7.81 -28.45
CA ILE A 339 6.03 -7.30 -29.39
C ILE A 339 5.19 -6.20 -28.74
N PHE A 340 4.74 -6.41 -27.50
CA PHE A 340 3.98 -5.43 -26.73
C PHE A 340 4.83 -4.19 -26.49
N THR A 341 6.07 -4.36 -26.03
CA THR A 341 7.01 -3.27 -25.75
C THR A 341 7.29 -2.43 -27.01
N ALA A 342 7.52 -3.06 -28.16
CA ALA A 342 7.73 -2.37 -29.43
C ALA A 342 6.50 -1.57 -29.89
N LYS A 343 5.29 -2.13 -29.72
CA LYS A 343 4.03 -1.43 -30.04
C LYS A 343 3.80 -0.24 -29.14
N MET A 344 3.96 -0.41 -27.82
CA MET A 344 3.80 0.67 -26.85
C MET A 344 4.77 1.83 -27.15
N THR A 345 6.02 1.49 -27.43
CA THR A 345 7.06 2.44 -27.85
C THR A 345 6.63 3.24 -29.09
N SER A 346 6.15 2.53 -30.11
CA SER A 346 5.72 3.15 -31.37
C SER A 346 4.52 4.08 -31.16
N CYS A 347 3.56 3.72 -30.30
CA CYS A 347 2.45 4.60 -29.93
C CYS A 347 2.95 5.93 -29.35
N PHE A 348 3.92 5.90 -28.43
CA PHE A 348 4.48 7.12 -27.86
C PHE A 348 5.26 7.96 -28.87
N LEU A 349 6.03 7.32 -29.75
CA LEU A 349 6.76 8.03 -30.81
C LEU A 349 5.82 8.71 -31.81
N VAL A 350 4.72 8.05 -32.19
CA VAL A 350 3.72 8.63 -33.10
C VAL A 350 2.98 9.80 -32.45
N THR A 351 2.58 9.66 -31.17
CA THR A 351 1.96 10.78 -30.42
C THR A 351 2.92 11.95 -30.29
N PHE A 352 4.20 11.70 -30.01
CA PHE A 352 5.24 12.72 -29.90
C PHE A 352 5.52 13.44 -31.24
N LEU A 353 5.63 12.67 -32.33
CA LEU A 353 5.89 13.22 -33.66
C LEU A 353 4.68 13.95 -34.25
N GLY A 354 3.45 13.58 -33.87
CA GLY A 354 2.22 14.29 -34.23
C GLY A 354 2.00 15.62 -33.48
N GLN A 355 2.73 15.85 -32.38
CA GLN A 355 2.56 17.02 -31.48
C GLN A 355 3.69 18.07 -31.55
N GLN A 356 4.50 18.12 -32.62
CA GLN A 356 5.29 19.33 -32.93
C GLN A 356 4.44 20.19 -33.88
N ILE A 357 3.85 21.34 -33.52
CA ILE A 357 4.49 22.57 -33.01
C ILE A 357 3.53 23.29 -32.03
N SER A 358 3.87 23.29 -30.74
CA SER A 358 3.74 24.45 -29.84
C SER A 358 4.48 24.12 -28.53
N THR A 359 5.76 24.52 -28.48
CA THR A 359 6.63 24.68 -27.30
C THR A 359 6.37 23.77 -26.07
N MET A 360 6.98 22.59 -26.04
CA MET A 360 7.46 21.85 -24.84
C MET A 360 8.08 20.50 -25.29
N LEU A 361 9.30 20.53 -25.83
CA LEU A 361 9.90 19.38 -26.53
C LEU A 361 11.33 19.07 -26.07
N ALA A 362 11.48 18.21 -25.06
CA ALA A 362 12.77 17.51 -24.82
C ALA A 362 12.73 16.20 -23.99
N GLN A 363 11.58 15.70 -23.49
CA GLN A 363 11.63 14.81 -22.30
C GLN A 363 11.01 13.41 -22.38
N LEU A 364 10.64 12.89 -23.56
CA LEU A 364 10.17 11.49 -23.68
C LEU A 364 11.12 10.49 -24.40
N PRO A 365 12.08 10.86 -25.27
CA PRO A 365 12.86 9.84 -26.00
C PRO A 365 13.95 9.15 -25.17
N LEU A 366 14.42 9.72 -24.06
CA LEU A 366 15.60 9.22 -23.33
C LEU A 366 15.32 7.99 -22.46
N HIS A 367 14.11 7.89 -21.88
CA HIS A 367 13.76 6.72 -21.07
C HIS A 367 13.69 5.44 -21.91
N LEU A 368 13.25 5.53 -23.15
CA LEU A 368 13.05 4.36 -23.96
C LEU A 368 14.37 3.88 -24.60
N ALA A 369 15.29 4.81 -24.89
CA ALA A 369 16.63 4.50 -25.38
C ALA A 369 17.55 3.94 -24.28
N ALA A 370 17.52 4.48 -23.06
CA ALA A 370 18.35 4.00 -21.95
C ALA A 370 17.87 2.62 -21.45
N PHE A 371 16.56 2.36 -21.43
CA PHE A 371 16.00 1.10 -20.94
C PHE A 371 16.15 -0.06 -21.95
N ILE A 372 16.24 0.23 -23.25
CA ILE A 372 16.57 -0.77 -24.29
C ILE A 372 18.07 -1.14 -24.24
N ALA A 373 18.93 -0.25 -23.72
CA ALA A 373 20.38 -0.49 -23.64
C ALA A 373 20.81 -1.36 -22.45
N GLY A 374 19.91 -1.66 -21.50
CA GLY A 374 20.23 -2.55 -20.37
C GLY A 374 21.18 -1.95 -19.33
N GLU A 375 21.15 -0.63 -19.14
CA GLU A 375 21.83 0.08 -18.03
C GLU A 375 20.85 0.55 -16.96
#